data_AF-A0A9E2HBU5-F1
#
_entry.id   AF-A0A9E2HBU5-F1
#
_cell.length_a   1.000
_cell.length_b   1.000
_cell.length_c   1.000
_cell.angle_alpha   90.00
_cell.angle_beta   90.00
_cell.angle_gamma   90.00
#
_symmetry.space_group_name_H-M   'P 1'
#
loop_
_entity.id
_entity.type
_entity.pdbx_description
1 polymer ?
#
loop_
_entity_poly.entity_id
_entity_poly.type
_entity_poly.pdbx_seq_one_letter_code
_entity_poly.pdbx_strand_id
1 'polypeptide(L)'
;MNKENSTSSPRGGEIVKKAAIITLILLAATQSAGAFMFSYPRDGEFKQLAASDDAWYYEGDPNWTLRAPDKWQHMMGSYASTEIFSILMDDNLAGGLVFGLGILKEVEDGYREGWSARDVLMDAAGVGASLFNSDKYKFWCDWKDNYLQLKISVTLK
;
A
#
# COMPACT_ATOMS: atom_id res chain seq x y z
N MET A 1 45.90 17.46 30.86
CA MET A 1 45.58 17.66 29.42
C MET A 1 44.49 16.67 29.05
N ASN A 2 43.24 17.12 28.96
CA ASN A 2 42.12 16.28 28.55
C ASN A 2 42.06 16.24 27.02
N LYS A 3 42.09 15.05 26.43
CA LYS A 3 41.82 14.84 25.00
C LYS A 3 40.31 14.77 24.81
N GLU A 4 39.77 15.73 24.07
CA GLU A 4 38.41 15.68 23.55
C GLU A 4 38.31 14.57 22.50
N ASN A 5 37.52 13.53 22.79
CA ASN A 5 37.10 12.54 21.80
C ASN A 5 35.87 13.08 21.07
N SER A 6 36.08 13.76 19.94
CA SER A 6 35.00 14.06 19.01
C SER A 6 34.60 12.78 18.27
N THR A 7 33.54 12.13 18.74
CA THR A 7 32.88 11.08 17.95
C THR A 7 32.04 11.76 16.88
N SER A 8 32.58 11.82 15.67
CA SER A 8 31.82 12.20 14.48
C SER A 8 30.66 11.22 14.32
N SER A 9 29.46 11.78 14.27
CA SER A 9 28.19 11.06 14.24
C SER A 9 28.10 10.12 13.01
N PRO A 10 27.69 8.84 13.17
CA PRO A 10 27.58 7.87 12.09
C PRO A 10 26.36 8.08 11.17
N ARG A 11 25.62 9.19 11.34
CA ARG A 11 24.34 9.47 10.65
C ARG A 11 24.42 9.41 9.12
N GLY A 12 25.56 9.77 8.52
CA GLY A 12 25.70 9.75 7.06
C GLY A 12 25.64 8.35 6.44
N GLY A 13 26.19 7.34 7.11
CA GLY A 13 26.23 5.98 6.57
C GLY A 13 24.88 5.27 6.62
N GLU A 14 24.04 5.61 7.58
CA GLU A 14 22.70 5.02 7.73
C GLU A 14 21.71 5.55 6.69
N ILE A 15 21.76 6.85 6.41
CA ILE A 15 20.92 7.50 5.38
C ILE A 15 21.24 6.95 3.98
N VAL A 16 22.52 6.77 3.65
CA VAL A 16 22.94 6.22 2.35
C VAL A 16 22.48 4.76 2.19
N LYS A 17 22.53 3.96 3.25
CA LYS A 17 22.03 2.58 3.23
C LYS A 17 20.51 2.52 3.04
N LYS A 18 19.75 3.35 3.76
CA LYS A 18 18.29 3.45 3.61
C LYS A 18 17.90 3.89 2.21
N ALA A 19 18.55 4.91 1.66
CA ALA A 19 18.34 5.37 0.30
C ALA A 19 18.67 4.29 -0.75
N ALA A 20 19.77 3.55 -0.55
CA ALA A 20 20.15 2.45 -1.44
C ALA A 20 19.11 1.32 -1.41
N ILE A 21 18.59 0.94 -0.24
CA ILE A 21 17.54 -0.09 -0.10
C ILE A 21 16.25 0.35 -0.77
N ILE A 22 15.79 1.58 -0.53
CA ILE A 22 14.59 2.15 -1.17
C ILE A 22 14.78 2.16 -2.69
N THR A 23 15.93 2.61 -3.17
CA THR A 23 16.26 2.63 -4.60
C THR A 23 16.25 1.21 -5.18
N LEU A 24 16.80 0.22 -4.47
CA LEU A 24 16.81 -1.17 -4.91
C LEU A 24 15.40 -1.78 -4.95
N ILE A 25 14.56 -1.48 -3.96
CA ILE A 25 13.16 -1.92 -3.92
C ILE A 25 12.38 -1.29 -5.08
N LEU A 26 12.54 0.01 -5.33
CA LEU A 26 11.89 0.71 -6.44
C LEU A 26 12.40 0.22 -7.81
N LEU A 27 13.69 -0.10 -7.94
CA LEU A 27 14.25 -0.70 -9.16
C LEU A 27 13.75 -2.14 -9.38
N ALA A 28 13.67 -2.95 -8.33
CA ALA A 28 13.13 -4.30 -8.43
C ALA A 28 11.63 -4.27 -8.75
N ALA A 29 10.87 -3.37 -8.12
CA ALA A 29 9.47 -3.13 -8.40
C ALA A 29 9.26 -2.64 -9.84
N THR A 30 10.10 -1.75 -10.37
CA THR A 30 9.97 -1.26 -11.76
C THR A 30 10.39 -2.29 -12.82
N GLN A 31 11.35 -3.18 -12.55
CA GLN A 31 11.66 -4.27 -13.48
C GLN A 31 10.58 -5.35 -13.49
N SER A 32 9.91 -5.58 -12.36
CA SER A 32 8.75 -6.47 -12.26
C SER A 32 7.51 -5.81 -12.88
N ALA A 33 7.21 -4.58 -12.50
CA ALA A 33 6.09 -3.79 -13.00
C ALA A 33 6.26 -3.39 -14.47
N GLY A 34 7.47 -3.29 -15.02
CA GLY A 34 7.68 -3.07 -16.46
C GLY A 34 7.20 -4.25 -17.31
N ALA A 35 7.24 -5.47 -16.78
CA ALA A 35 6.65 -6.63 -17.42
C ALA A 35 5.13 -6.73 -17.19
N PHE A 36 4.60 -6.22 -16.07
CA PHE A 36 3.17 -6.26 -15.73
C PHE A 36 2.37 -5.06 -16.26
N MET A 37 2.84 -3.82 -16.07
CA MET A 37 2.19 -2.59 -16.57
C MET A 37 2.11 -2.53 -18.10
N PHE A 38 2.93 -3.26 -18.84
CA PHE A 38 2.93 -3.24 -20.31
C PHE A 38 2.51 -4.58 -20.96
N SER A 39 2.12 -5.59 -20.19
CA SER A 39 1.73 -6.90 -20.75
C SER A 39 0.26 -6.99 -21.18
N TYR A 40 -0.60 -6.13 -20.65
CA TYR A 40 -2.00 -6.05 -21.07
C TYR A 40 -2.24 -4.90 -22.05
N PRO A 41 -3.01 -5.11 -23.14
CA PRO A 41 -3.33 -4.05 -24.08
C PRO A 41 -4.13 -2.95 -23.38
N ARG A 42 -3.66 -1.71 -23.51
CA ARG A 42 -4.40 -0.51 -23.13
C ARG A 42 -5.29 -0.12 -24.31
N ASP A 43 -6.56 0.14 -24.05
CA ASP A 43 -7.47 0.66 -25.08
C ASP A 43 -7.24 2.17 -25.35
N GLY A 44 -6.48 2.84 -24.48
CA GLY A 44 -6.06 4.23 -24.63
C GLY A 44 -7.07 5.23 -24.06
N GLU A 45 -8.19 4.76 -23.52
CA GLU A 45 -9.21 5.58 -22.88
C GLU A 45 -9.12 5.42 -21.36
N PHE A 46 -9.13 6.56 -20.65
CA PHE A 46 -9.19 6.52 -19.20
C PHE A 46 -10.63 6.32 -18.75
N LYS A 47 -10.90 5.20 -18.08
CA LYS A 47 -12.25 4.78 -17.68
C LYS A 47 -12.32 4.54 -16.18
N GLN A 48 -13.47 4.88 -15.62
CA GLN A 48 -13.83 4.59 -14.23
C GLN A 48 -14.80 3.41 -14.22
N LEU A 49 -14.60 2.45 -13.32
CA LEU A 49 -15.56 1.37 -13.12
C LEU A 49 -16.85 1.91 -12.52
N ALA A 50 -17.99 1.51 -13.11
CA ALA A 50 -19.28 1.79 -12.52
C ALA A 50 -19.44 1.01 -11.21
N ALA A 51 -20.21 1.56 -10.27
CA ALA A 51 -20.45 0.94 -8.97
C ALA A 51 -21.07 -0.48 -9.04
N SER A 52 -21.73 -0.82 -10.15
CA SER A 52 -22.28 -2.14 -10.45
C SER A 52 -21.22 -3.17 -10.84
N ASP A 53 -20.10 -2.71 -11.41
CA ASP A 53 -19.05 -3.54 -11.99
C ASP A 53 -17.85 -3.66 -11.05
N ASP A 54 -17.81 -2.82 -10.00
CA ASP A 54 -16.77 -2.75 -8.98
C ASP A 54 -17.24 -3.40 -7.66
N ALA A 55 -17.50 -4.70 -7.65
CA ALA A 55 -18.06 -5.38 -6.49
C ALA A 55 -17.16 -5.24 -5.25
N TRP A 56 -17.76 -4.97 -4.08
CA TRP A 56 -17.02 -5.00 -2.81
C TRP A 56 -16.39 -6.37 -2.56
N TYR A 57 -17.13 -7.44 -2.87
CA TYR A 57 -16.63 -8.81 -2.76
C TYR A 57 -16.36 -9.38 -4.14
N TYR A 58 -15.09 -9.39 -4.53
CA TYR A 58 -14.61 -10.05 -5.75
C TYR A 58 -13.38 -10.88 -5.40
N GLU A 59 -13.48 -12.20 -5.52
CA GLU A 59 -12.33 -13.09 -5.52
C GLU A 59 -11.99 -13.34 -6.99
N GLY A 60 -10.78 -12.97 -7.41
CA GLY A 60 -10.33 -13.06 -8.80
C GLY A 60 -10.18 -14.51 -9.31
N ASP A 61 -9.14 -14.75 -10.11
CA ASP A 61 -8.93 -16.05 -10.74
C ASP A 61 -8.80 -17.17 -9.68
N PRO A 62 -9.57 -18.27 -9.79
CA PRO A 62 -9.50 -19.40 -8.85
C PRO A 62 -8.12 -20.07 -8.77
N ASN A 63 -7.23 -19.82 -9.72
CA ASN A 63 -5.86 -20.32 -9.74
C ASN A 63 -4.87 -19.48 -8.92
N TRP A 64 -5.27 -18.32 -8.39
CA TRP A 64 -4.39 -17.52 -7.54
C TRP A 64 -4.16 -18.20 -6.19
N THR A 65 -2.89 -18.24 -5.76
CA THR A 65 -2.48 -18.84 -4.48
C THR A 65 -3.13 -18.15 -3.28
N LEU A 66 -3.30 -16.82 -3.36
CA LEU A 66 -4.02 -16.04 -2.37
C LEU A 66 -5.44 -15.77 -2.87
N ARG A 67 -6.42 -16.45 -2.26
CA ARG A 67 -7.84 -16.19 -2.48
C ARG A 67 -8.37 -15.27 -1.39
N ALA A 68 -8.21 -13.98 -1.62
CA ALA A 68 -8.74 -12.93 -0.76
C ALA A 68 -9.61 -11.98 -1.59
N PRO A 69 -10.65 -11.37 -1.03
CA PRO A 69 -11.43 -10.36 -1.74
C PRO A 69 -10.55 -9.18 -2.13
N ASP A 70 -10.72 -8.69 -3.35
CA ASP A 70 -9.95 -7.60 -3.95
C ASP A 70 -9.84 -6.37 -3.03
N LYS A 71 -10.96 -5.88 -2.51
CA LYS A 71 -10.97 -4.73 -1.58
C LYS A 71 -10.25 -4.98 -0.27
N TRP A 72 -10.20 -6.23 0.20
CA TRP A 72 -9.37 -6.59 1.35
C TRP A 72 -7.88 -6.53 1.01
N GLN A 73 -7.51 -7.01 -0.18
CA GLN A 73 -6.11 -6.99 -0.64
C GLN A 73 -5.59 -5.56 -0.74
N HIS A 74 -6.40 -4.62 -1.25
CA HIS A 74 -6.07 -3.19 -1.25
C HIS A 74 -5.78 -2.67 0.17
N MET A 75 -6.72 -2.84 1.10
CA MET A 75 -6.52 -2.34 2.46
C MET A 75 -5.34 -3.02 3.18
N MET A 76 -5.27 -4.34 3.17
CA MET A 76 -4.24 -5.05 3.93
C MET A 76 -2.89 -5.04 3.25
N GLY A 77 -2.83 -4.98 1.92
CA GLY A 77 -1.63 -4.73 1.15
C GLY A 77 -1.05 -3.35 1.44
N SER A 78 -1.89 -2.31 1.43
CA SER A 78 -1.49 -0.94 1.78
C SER A 78 -1.08 -0.81 3.25
N TYR A 79 -1.81 -1.45 4.18
CA TYR A 79 -1.42 -1.53 5.59
C TYR A 79 -0.04 -2.17 5.76
N ALA A 80 0.15 -3.39 5.26
CA ALA A 80 1.39 -4.13 5.43
C ALA A 80 2.58 -3.44 4.74
N SER A 81 2.36 -2.86 3.56
CA SER A 81 3.39 -2.10 2.86
C SER A 81 3.82 -0.86 3.65
N THR A 82 2.87 -0.15 4.25
CA THR A 82 3.17 1.02 5.08
C THR A 82 4.01 0.63 6.28
N GLU A 83 3.62 -0.41 7.01
CA GLU A 83 4.40 -0.95 8.15
C GLU A 83 5.83 -1.35 7.73
N ILE A 84 6.00 -1.99 6.58
CA ILE A 84 7.32 -2.39 6.06
C ILE A 84 8.17 -1.17 5.73
N PHE A 85 7.61 -0.18 5.03
CA PHE A 85 8.35 1.03 4.65
C PHE A 85 8.69 1.91 5.87
N SER A 86 7.83 1.95 6.89
CA SER A 86 8.07 2.62 8.17
C SER A 86 9.31 2.10 8.92
N ILE A 87 9.77 0.87 8.66
CA ILE A 87 11.05 0.37 9.19
C ILE A 87 12.24 1.16 8.63
N LEU A 88 12.10 1.71 7.42
CA LEU A 88 13.17 2.34 6.65
C LEU A 88 13.07 3.87 6.61
N MET A 89 11.89 4.45 6.78
CA MET A 89 11.62 5.88 6.67
C MET A 89 10.56 6.36 7.69
N ASP A 90 10.34 7.68 7.76
CA ASP A 90 9.28 8.25 8.61
C ASP A 90 7.89 7.74 8.20
N ASP A 91 7.01 7.51 9.17
CA ASP A 91 5.67 6.94 8.95
C ASP A 91 4.85 7.74 7.95
N ASN A 92 4.90 9.07 7.98
CA ASN A 92 4.14 9.89 7.04
C ASN A 92 4.68 9.76 5.62
N LEU A 93 6.02 9.62 5.49
CA LEU A 93 6.65 9.40 4.19
C LEU A 93 6.33 8.01 3.65
N ALA A 94 6.35 6.98 4.50
CA ALA A 94 5.95 5.62 4.16
C ALA A 94 4.49 5.57 3.69
N GLY A 95 3.56 6.16 4.46
CA GLY A 95 2.15 6.22 4.11
C GLY A 95 1.90 7.00 2.82
N GLY A 96 2.57 8.14 2.63
CA GLY A 96 2.49 8.93 1.40
C GLY A 96 3.02 8.18 0.18
N LEU A 97 4.12 7.44 0.31
CA LEU A 97 4.69 6.61 -0.75
C LEU A 97 3.73 5.47 -1.13
N VAL A 98 3.23 4.72 -0.15
CA VAL A 98 2.32 3.60 -0.39
C VAL A 98 1.00 4.06 -1.00
N PHE A 99 0.40 5.13 -0.49
CA PHE A 99 -0.81 5.68 -1.08
C PHE A 99 -0.57 6.18 -2.51
N GLY A 100 0.56 6.85 -2.76
CA GLY A 100 0.96 7.28 -4.09
C GLY A 100 1.11 6.12 -5.07
N LEU A 101 1.68 4.99 -4.63
CA LEU A 101 1.77 3.77 -5.43
C LEU A 101 0.39 3.17 -5.73
N GLY A 102 -0.55 3.19 -4.76
CA GLY A 102 -1.94 2.80 -4.99
C GLY A 102 -2.63 3.66 -6.05
N ILE A 103 -2.49 4.99 -5.96
CA ILE A 103 -3.01 5.91 -6.99
C ILE A 103 -2.40 5.63 -8.37
N LEU A 104 -1.08 5.40 -8.45
CA LEU A 104 -0.44 5.08 -9.72
C LEU A 104 -0.93 3.77 -10.32
N LYS A 105 -1.17 2.74 -9.49
CA LYS A 105 -1.78 1.48 -9.88
C LYS A 105 -3.19 1.70 -10.44
N GLU A 106 -4.02 2.48 -9.75
CA GLU A 106 -5.38 2.80 -10.23
C GLU A 106 -5.38 3.64 -11.51
N VAL A 107 -4.40 4.53 -11.71
CA VAL A 107 -4.24 5.24 -12.98
C VAL A 107 -3.92 4.26 -14.12
N GLU A 108 -3.08 3.26 -13.87
CA GLU A 108 -2.75 2.21 -14.85
C GLU A 108 -3.97 1.34 -15.16
N ASP A 109 -4.69 0.88 -14.13
CA ASP A 109 -5.94 0.14 -14.27
C ASP A 109 -6.98 0.94 -15.03
N GLY A 110 -7.05 2.26 -14.82
CA GLY A 110 -7.91 3.17 -15.57
C GLY A 110 -7.74 3.13 -17.09
N TYR A 111 -6.56 2.79 -17.61
CA TYR A 111 -6.30 2.59 -19.04
C TYR A 111 -6.39 1.13 -19.51
N ARG A 112 -6.60 0.19 -18.58
CA ARG A 112 -6.61 -1.26 -18.84
C ARG A 112 -8.03 -1.82 -18.70
N GLU A 113 -8.60 -1.73 -17.51
CA GLU A 113 -9.90 -2.30 -17.15
C GLU A 113 -10.87 -1.29 -16.53
N GLY A 114 -10.35 -0.24 -15.92
CA GLY A 114 -11.07 0.86 -15.27
C GLY A 114 -10.60 1.03 -13.83
N TRP A 115 -10.46 2.28 -13.40
CA TRP A 115 -10.04 2.57 -12.03
C TRP A 115 -11.25 2.50 -11.08
N SER A 116 -11.00 2.14 -9.83
CA SER A 116 -12.01 1.99 -8.80
C SER A 116 -11.81 3.02 -7.68
N ALA A 117 -12.84 3.82 -7.44
CA ALA A 117 -12.87 4.71 -6.28
C ALA A 117 -12.93 3.92 -4.95
N ARG A 118 -13.45 2.69 -4.98
CA ARG A 118 -13.48 1.81 -3.79
C ARG A 118 -12.08 1.29 -3.47
N ASP A 119 -11.28 0.98 -4.47
CA ASP A 119 -9.88 0.57 -4.29
C ASP A 119 -9.05 1.69 -3.69
N VAL A 120 -9.14 2.89 -4.25
CA VAL A 120 -8.48 4.08 -3.68
C VAL A 120 -8.90 4.30 -2.22
N LEU A 121 -10.18 4.12 -1.90
CA LEU A 121 -10.68 4.26 -0.53
C LEU A 121 -10.10 3.19 0.40
N MET A 122 -9.99 1.95 -0.07
CA MET A 122 -9.42 0.85 0.72
C MET A 122 -7.91 0.99 0.90
N ASP A 123 -7.18 1.52 -0.09
CA ASP A 123 -5.77 1.87 0.06
C ASP A 123 -5.58 2.98 1.10
N ALA A 124 -6.38 4.04 1.03
CA ALA A 124 -6.38 5.10 2.04
C ALA A 124 -6.72 4.54 3.43
N ALA A 125 -7.68 3.61 3.51
CA ALA A 125 -8.06 2.94 4.74
C ALA A 125 -6.91 2.09 5.32
N GLY A 126 -6.17 1.38 4.46
CA GLY A 126 -5.00 0.59 4.84
C GLY A 126 -3.86 1.43 5.38
N VAL A 127 -3.51 2.51 4.66
CA VAL A 127 -2.52 3.49 5.11
C VAL A 127 -2.95 4.13 6.42
N GLY A 128 -4.20 4.59 6.51
CA GLY A 128 -4.75 5.18 7.73
C GLY A 128 -4.74 4.21 8.91
N ALA A 129 -5.07 2.93 8.69
CA ALA A 129 -4.98 1.90 9.72
C ALA A 129 -3.55 1.76 10.25
N SER A 130 -2.53 1.77 9.39
CA SER A 130 -1.12 1.70 9.83
C SER A 130 -0.73 2.94 10.66
N LEU A 131 -1.09 4.14 10.20
CA LEU A 131 -0.69 5.39 10.85
C LEU A 131 -1.43 5.70 12.16
N PHE A 132 -2.69 5.26 12.30
CA PHE A 132 -3.57 5.68 13.40
C PHE A 132 -3.96 4.57 14.36
N ASN A 133 -3.65 3.31 14.06
CA ASN A 133 -3.93 2.21 14.99
C ASN A 133 -3.10 2.37 16.27
N SER A 134 -3.78 2.22 17.39
CA SER A 134 -3.23 2.35 18.73
C SER A 134 -4.02 1.48 19.71
N ASP A 135 -3.66 1.50 20.99
CA ASP A 135 -4.44 0.84 22.03
C ASP A 135 -5.84 1.46 22.21
N LYS A 136 -6.01 2.71 21.77
CA LYS A 136 -7.27 3.44 21.91
C LYS A 136 -8.17 3.33 20.68
N TYR A 137 -7.58 3.29 19.49
CA TYR A 137 -8.30 3.25 18.22
C TYR A 137 -7.76 2.11 17.39
N LYS A 138 -8.63 1.24 16.89
CA LYS A 138 -8.23 0.20 15.97
C LYS A 138 -9.16 0.18 14.77
N PHE A 139 -8.56 0.08 13.60
CA PHE A 139 -9.22 0.03 12.32
C PHE A 139 -8.63 -1.13 11.53
N TRP A 140 -9.49 -2.04 11.09
CA TRP A 140 -9.08 -3.20 10.30
C TRP A 140 -10.21 -3.68 9.40
N CYS A 141 -9.86 -4.47 8.39
CA CYS A 141 -10.82 -5.16 7.53
C CYS A 141 -10.68 -6.67 7.70
N ASP A 142 -11.83 -7.30 7.88
CA ASP A 142 -11.98 -8.73 8.03
C ASP A 142 -12.87 -9.24 6.90
N TRP A 143 -12.69 -10.48 6.47
CA TRP A 143 -13.57 -11.09 5.48
C TRP A 143 -14.05 -12.47 5.94
N LYS A 144 -15.36 -12.67 5.91
CA LYS A 144 -16.00 -13.92 6.36
C LYS A 144 -17.32 -14.14 5.64
N ASP A 145 -17.63 -15.39 5.30
CA ASP A 145 -18.91 -15.82 4.75
C ASP A 145 -19.33 -15.06 3.47
N ASN A 146 -18.36 -14.70 2.61
CA ASN A 146 -18.54 -13.86 1.42
C ASN A 146 -18.88 -12.38 1.68
N TYR A 147 -18.54 -11.86 2.86
CA TYR A 147 -18.70 -10.46 3.21
C TYR A 147 -17.37 -9.85 3.62
N LEU A 148 -17.17 -8.59 3.24
CA LEU A 148 -16.15 -7.73 3.82
C LEU A 148 -16.73 -6.92 4.96
N GLN A 149 -16.00 -6.89 6.08
CA GLN A 149 -16.36 -6.16 7.27
C GLN A 149 -15.25 -5.20 7.64
N LEU A 150 -15.51 -3.93 7.39
CA LEU A 150 -14.71 -2.85 7.91
C LEU A 150 -15.07 -2.60 9.38
N LYS A 151 -14.09 -2.69 10.28
CA LYS A 151 -14.30 -2.61 11.73
C LYS A 151 -13.50 -1.46 12.32
N ILE A 152 -14.18 -0.62 13.09
CA ILE A 152 -13.59 0.44 13.91
C ILE A 152 -13.86 0.11 15.38
N SER A 153 -12.83 0.10 16.20
CA SER A 153 -12.91 -0.08 17.65
C SER A 153 -12.36 1.15 18.37
N VAL A 154 -13.08 1.62 19.38
CA VAL A 154 -12.69 2.76 20.22
C VAL A 154 -12.76 2.34 21.68
N THR A 155 -11.65 2.41 22.39
CA THR A 155 -11.58 2.12 23.82
C THR A 155 -11.77 3.42 24.62
N LEU A 156 -12.85 3.49 25.41
CA LEU A 156 -13.09 4.57 26.37
C LEU A 156 -12.68 4.11 27.77
N LYS A 157 -11.99 4.98 28.52
CA LYS A 157 -11.60 4.75 29.93
C LYS A 157 -12.48 5.57 30.85
#